data_AF-A0A4Y9LNK9-F1
#
_entry.id   AF-A0A4Y9LNK9-F1
#
_cell.length_a   1.000
_cell.length_b   1.000
_cell.length_c   1.000
_cell.angle_alpha   90.00
_cell.angle_beta   90.00
_cell.angle_gamma   90.00
#
_symmetry.space_group_name_H-M   'P 1'
#
loop_
_entity.id
_entity.type
_entity.pdbx_description
1 polymer ?
#
loop_
_entity_poly.entity_id
_entity_poly.type
_entity_poly.pdbx_seq_one_letter_code
_entity_poly.pdbx_strand_id
1 'polypeptide(L)' 'MASFALDLVLWFTGVRGHIPRFDDFRPVPSAPPVGAGHLVRVLTIMATVFAALSLAVWGTVWIAIQLL' A
#
# COMPACT_ATOMS: atom_id res chain seq x y z
N MET A 1 -10.76 13.27 -15.54
CA MET A 1 -10.24 11.88 -15.56
C MET A 1 -9.18 11.79 -14.46
N ALA A 2 -9.45 11.08 -13.36
CA ALA A 2 -8.43 10.87 -12.33
C ALA A 2 -7.30 10.02 -12.94
N SER A 3 -6.04 10.37 -12.67
CA SER A 3 -4.92 9.59 -13.17
C SER A 3 -5.00 8.17 -12.60
N PHE A 4 -4.74 7.16 -13.44
CA PHE A 4 -4.83 5.75 -13.05
C PHE A 4 -3.99 5.44 -11.80
N ALA A 5 -2.82 6.09 -11.68
CA ALA A 5 -1.97 5.98 -10.50
C ALA A 5 -2.64 6.53 -9.23
N LEU A 6 -3.31 7.68 -9.30
CA LEU A 6 -4.01 8.27 -8.16
C LEU A 6 -5.20 7.39 -7.74
N ASP A 7 -5.94 6.86 -8.71
CA ASP A 7 -7.07 5.97 -8.44
C ASP A 7 -6.60 4.65 -7.81
N LEU A 8 -5.49 4.09 -8.31
CA LEU A 8 -4.83 2.92 -7.74
C LEU A 8 -4.40 3.19 -6.30
N VAL A 9 -3.80 4.35 -5.99
CA VAL A 9 -3.40 4.73 -4.63
C VAL A 9 -4.61 4.90 -3.71
N LEU A 10 -5.71 5.50 -4.19
CA LEU A 10 -6.93 5.68 -3.40
C LEU A 10 -7.65 4.36 -3.12
N TRP A 11 -7.67 3.45 -4.10
CA TRP A 11 -8.11 2.07 -3.92
C TRP A 11 -7.15 1.31 -3.00
N PHE A 12 -5.84 1.54 -3.14
CA PHE A 12 -4.82 0.97 -2.27
C PHE A 12 -4.77 1.55 -0.86
N THR A 13 -5.47 2.63 -0.58
CA THR A 13 -5.56 3.19 0.77
C THR A 13 -6.93 2.92 1.39
N GLY A 14 -7.84 2.29 0.64
CA GLY A 14 -9.20 2.01 1.11
C GLY A 14 -10.05 3.27 1.27
N VAL A 15 -9.57 4.43 0.79
CA VAL A 15 -10.25 5.73 0.90
C VAL A 15 -11.55 5.73 0.08
N ARG A 16 -11.57 5.01 -1.05
CA ARG A 16 -12.80 4.68 -1.78
C ARG A 16 -13.37 3.33 -1.34
N GLY A 17 -13.59 3.19 -0.02
CA GLY A 17 -14.12 1.98 0.58
C GLY A 17 -15.42 1.49 -0.07
N HIS A 18 -15.72 0.20 0.14
CA HIS A 18 -16.94 -0.44 -0.32
C HIS A 18 -18.15 0.30 0.26
N ILE A 19 -19.01 0.89 -0.59
CA ILE A 19 -20.30 1.45 -0.18
C ILE A 19 -21.24 0.26 -0.01
N PRO A 20 -21.69 -0.07 1.21
CA PRO A 20 -22.57 -1.21 1.43
C PRO A 20 -23.90 -0.99 0.70
N ARG A 21 -24.37 -2.00 -0.02
CA ARG A 21 -25.72 -1.99 -0.61
C ARG A 21 -26.73 -2.48 0.42
N PHE A 22 -28.00 -2.15 0.21
CA PHE A 22 -29.08 -2.41 1.16
C PHE A 22 -29.28 -3.91 1.50
N ASP A 23 -28.75 -4.83 0.68
CA ASP A 23 -28.79 -6.28 0.93
C ASP A 23 -27.67 -6.79 1.87
N ASP A 24 -26.64 -5.97 2.13
CA ASP A 24 -25.49 -6.32 2.98
C ASP A 24 -25.82 -6.28 4.49
N PHE A 25 -27.03 -5.85 4.87
CA PHE A 25 -27.51 -5.80 6.25
C PHE A 25 -28.05 -7.14 6.78
N ARG A 26 -27.98 -8.23 6.01
CA ARG A 26 -28.24 -9.56 6.57
C ARG A 26 -27.22 -9.85 7.68
N PRO A 27 -27.55 -10.69 8.69
CA PRO A 27 -26.57 -11.10 9.69
C PRO A 27 -25.48 -11.93 9.01
N VAL A 28 -24.43 -11.27 8.54
CA VAL A 28 -23.25 -11.90 7.96
C VAL A 28 -22.39 -12.39 9.12
N PRO A 29 -21.84 -13.62 9.07
CA PRO A 29 -20.86 -14.10 10.06
C PRO A 29 -19.77 -13.04 10.22
N SER A 30 -19.36 -12.75 11.46
CA SER A 30 -18.38 -11.72 11.79
C SER A 30 -17.25 -11.70 10.77
N ALA A 31 -17.23 -10.68 9.91
CA ALA A 31 -16.20 -10.51 8.92
C ALA A 31 -14.83 -10.54 9.63
N PRO A 32 -13.80 -11.18 9.04
CA PRO A 32 -12.48 -11.24 9.65
C PRO A 32 -12.03 -9.80 9.98
N PRO A 33 -11.36 -9.59 11.13
CA PRO A 33 -11.09 -8.25 11.64
C PRO A 33 -10.34 -7.45 10.57
N VAL A 34 -11.00 -6.40 10.09
CA VAL A 34 -10.52 -5.49 9.03
C VAL A 34 -9.11 -4.94 9.31
N GLY A 35 -8.66 -4.99 10.57
CA GLY A 35 -7.34 -4.57 11.01
C GLY A 35 -6.16 -5.40 10.48
N ALA A 36 -6.30 -6.71 10.26
CA ALA A 36 -5.17 -7.54 9.87
C ALA A 36 -4.67 -7.21 8.45
N GLY A 37 -5.60 -7.04 7.50
CA GLY A 37 -5.26 -6.68 6.11
C GLY A 37 -4.69 -5.26 6.00
N HIS A 38 -5.19 -4.32 6.82
CA HIS A 38 -4.68 -2.95 6.83
C HIS A 38 -3.26 -2.88 7.39
N LEU A 39 -2.97 -3.57 8.50
CA LEU A 39 -1.63 -3.63 9.08
C LEU A 39 -0.62 -4.28 8.13
N VAL A 40 -0.98 -5.41 7.50
CA VAL A 40 -0.12 -6.07 6.50
C VAL A 40 0.18 -5.09 5.36
N ARG A 41 -0.82 -4.39 4.84
CA ARG A 41 -0.63 -3.41 3.77
C ARG A 41 0.31 -2.28 4.17
N VAL A 42 0.13 -1.69 5.36
CA VAL A 42 0.99 -0.62 5.87
C VAL A 42 2.43 -1.12 6.02
N LEU A 43 2.63 -2.31 6.59
CA LEU A 43 3.95 -2.93 6.71
C LEU A 43 4.60 -3.19 5.35
N THR A 44 3.84 -3.69 4.38
CA THR A 44 4.34 -3.90 3.02
C THR A 44 4.78 -2.59 2.39
N ILE A 45 3.97 -1.54 2.48
CA ILE A 45 4.32 -0.21 1.93
C ILE A 45 5.60 0.31 2.60
N MET A 46 5.67 0.25 3.93
CA MET A 46 6.83 0.71 4.69
C MET A 46 8.10 -0.06 4.28
N ALA A 47 8.04 -1.39 4.22
CA ALA A 47 9.15 -2.23 3.80
C ALA A 47 9.59 -1.92 2.36
N THR A 48 8.64 -1.67 1.45
CA THR A 48 8.94 -1.33 0.06
C THR A 48 9.66 0.01 -0.05
N VAL A 49 9.21 1.03 0.70
CA VAL A 49 9.86 2.34 0.75
C VAL A 49 11.28 2.23 1.31
N PHE A 50 11.47 1.50 2.42
CA PHE A 50 12.80 1.29 2.98
C PHE A 50 13.74 0.57 2.02
N ALA A 51 13.27 -0.50 1.36
CA ALA A 51 14.07 -1.23 0.39
C ALA A 51 14.50 -0.32 -0.79
N ALA A 52 13.58 0.50 -1.31
CA ALA A 52 13.89 1.44 -2.39
C ALA A 52 14.92 2.49 -1.96
N LEU A 53 14.78 3.06 -0.75
CA LEU A 53 15.74 4.02 -0.21
C LEU A 53 17.11 3.39 0.02
N SER A 54 17.17 2.19 0.59
CA SER A 54 18.42 1.45 0.79
C SER A 54 19.11 1.13 -0.53
N LEU A 55 18.37 0.71 -1.55
CA LEU A 55 18.92 0.46 -2.90
C LEU A 55 19.43 1.74 -3.55
N ALA A 56 18.73 2.87 -3.38
CA ALA A 56 19.18 4.15 -3.90
C ALA A 56 20.50 4.57 -3.25
N VAL A 57 20.60 4.51 -1.92
CA VAL A 57 21.84 4.81 -1.18
C VAL A 57 22.96 3.88 -1.62
N TRP A 58 22.72 2.57 -1.64
CA TRP A 58 23.70 1.59 -2.10
C TRP A 58 24.20 1.89 -3.52
N GLY A 59 23.28 2.18 -4.44
CA GLY A 59 23.60 2.56 -5.82
C GLY A 59 24.47 3.80 -5.90
N THR A 60 24.18 4.84 -5.10
CA THR A 60 25.01 6.05 -5.06
C THR A 60 26.43 5.78 -4.53
N VAL A 61 26.57 4.95 -3.49
CA VAL A 61 27.88 4.56 -2.95
C VAL A 61 28.67 3.76 -3.98
N TRP A 62 28.03 2.81 -4.65
CA TRP A 62 28.64 2.02 -5.71
C TRP A 62 29.16 2.91 -6.85
N ILE A 63 28.34 3.85 -7.31
CA ILE A 63 28.73 4.82 -8.34
C ILE A 63 29.90 5.67 -7.86
N ALA A 64 29.87 6.17 -6.62
CA ALA A 64 30.96 6.98 -6.08
C ALA A 64 32.30 6.22 -6.04
N ILE A 65 32.29 4.93 -5.70
CA ILE A 65 33.49 4.08 -5.72
C ILE A 65 34.05 3.93 -7.15
N GLN A 66 33.18 3.78 -8.14
CA GLN A 66 33.59 3.63 -9.55
C GLN A 66 34.14 4.93 -10.15
N LEU A 67 33.81 6.09 -9.56
CA LEU A 67 34.23 7.41 -10.02
C LEU A 67 35.49 7.94 -9.32
N LEU A 68 35.98 7.24 -8.29
CA LEU A 68 37.25 7.52 -7.60
C LEU A 68 38.41 6.81 -8.30
#